data_AF-A0A3E2N7X3-F1
#
_entry.id   AF-A0A3E2N7X3-F1
#
_cell.length_a   1.000
_cell.length_b   1.000
_cell.length_c   1.000
_cell.angle_alpha   90.00
_cell.angle_beta   90.00
_cell.angle_gamma   90.00
#
_symmetry.space_group_name_H-M   'P 1'
#
loop_
_entity.id
_entity.type
_entity.pdbx_description
1 polymer ?
#
loop_
_entity_poly.entity_id
_entity_poly.type
_entity_poly.pdbx_seq_one_letter_code
_entity_poly.pdbx_strand_id
1 'polypeptide(L)'
;MQDQKLENLLNLALSASPEEREKSGSLNVGYNPGEQTWDVIVKHSGDISGLTQVGIRVEQMVNEYAILNVPESFIDQLSDLPQIEYVEKPKRLFFAVNQAKAASCVNLVQQGTNNLTGNGVLVAVIDSGIDYYHDDFRNADGTTRILKLWDQTLNRVFTKEEIDAALATGSREEANKLVPSVDISGHGTAVASIAAGNGRENRGQFRGVAYESPLLVVKLGVPQEGGFPRTTELMRAVNFAVKEAVDLQMPIAINLSFGNTYGSHDGTSLLETFLDDISNYGKTVIVVGTGNEGVGGGHISGTLTMASPQEIELSVGGFQQSFSVQLWKSYADLFDISIITPSGEVIGPISSRLGPQTISYGNTRILLYYGKPGPYSVAQEIYLDFLPVEDYIDSGIWKFRLTPREIVEGNYDLWLPSSGVLNQSTRFLRATPETTLTIPSTASKVISVGAYDDTYQSYADFSGRGYTRRTNLVKPDLAAPGVGIIAARAGGGYDPVTGTSFATPFVTGSAALLMQWGIVDGRDPFLFGEKIKAYLIRGARKLPGITRYPNPELGYGVLCVSDSLPV
;
A
#
# COMPACT_ATOMS: atom_id res chain seq x y z
N MET A 1 -30.74 26.68 21.31
CA MET A 1 -30.14 27.75 20.49
C MET A 1 -29.79 27.16 19.14
N GLN A 2 -29.96 27.91 18.05
CA GLN A 2 -29.47 27.51 16.71
C GLN A 2 -28.32 28.44 16.36
N ASP A 3 -27.17 28.19 16.96
CA ASP A 3 -25.96 28.91 16.61
C ASP A 3 -25.34 28.26 15.37
N GLN A 4 -25.15 29.05 14.30
CA GLN A 4 -24.57 28.58 13.04
C GLN A 4 -23.06 28.34 13.13
N LYS A 5 -22.38 28.86 14.16
CA LYS A 5 -20.98 28.54 14.45
C LYS A 5 -20.80 27.18 15.12
N LEU A 6 -21.85 26.65 15.75
CA LEU A 6 -21.85 25.31 16.31
C LEU A 6 -22.28 24.30 15.24
N GLU A 7 -21.57 23.18 15.16
CA GLU A 7 -22.00 22.06 14.32
C GLU A 7 -23.41 21.60 14.67
N ASN A 8 -24.21 21.23 13.67
CA ASN A 8 -25.58 20.72 13.84
C ASN A 8 -25.68 19.57 14.85
N LEU A 9 -24.68 18.69 14.89
CA LEU A 9 -24.68 17.54 15.80
C LEU A 9 -24.39 17.97 17.25
N LEU A 10 -23.55 18.99 17.46
CA LEU A 10 -23.32 19.61 18.76
C LEU A 10 -24.56 20.38 19.23
N ASN A 11 -25.16 21.20 18.36
CA ASN A 11 -26.44 21.87 18.63
C ASN A 11 -27.53 20.87 19.06
N LEU A 12 -27.65 19.76 18.33
CA LEU A 12 -28.61 18.70 18.65
C LEU A 12 -28.30 18.03 19.99
N ALA A 13 -27.03 17.75 20.28
CA ALA A 13 -26.62 17.15 21.54
C ALA A 13 -26.90 18.05 22.75
N LEU A 14 -26.62 19.36 22.65
CA LEU A 14 -26.91 20.33 23.71
C LEU A 14 -28.42 20.53 23.93
N SER A 15 -29.22 20.33 22.89
CA SER A 15 -30.69 20.45 22.97
C SER A 15 -31.40 19.17 23.46
N ALA A 16 -30.74 18.02 23.37
CA ALA A 16 -31.30 16.73 23.75
C ALA A 16 -31.19 16.50 25.27
N SER A 17 -32.19 15.86 25.86
CA SER A 17 -32.13 15.47 27.27
C SER A 17 -30.98 14.47 27.52
N PRO A 18 -30.42 14.39 28.74
CA PRO A 18 -29.38 13.40 29.06
C PRO A 18 -29.81 11.96 28.73
N GLU A 19 -31.09 11.61 28.97
CA GLU A 19 -31.65 10.29 28.67
C GLU A 19 -31.70 10.00 27.16
N GLU A 20 -31.95 11.01 26.32
CA GLU A 20 -31.93 10.89 24.86
C GLU A 20 -30.51 10.81 24.32
N ARG A 21 -29.58 11.58 24.90
CA ARG A 21 -28.15 11.51 24.56
C ARG A 21 -27.54 10.16 24.89
N GLU A 22 -27.87 9.59 26.05
CA GLU A 22 -27.36 8.29 26.51
C GLU A 22 -27.86 7.13 25.63
N LYS A 23 -29.08 7.24 25.09
CA LYS A 23 -29.64 6.28 24.12
C LYS A 23 -29.01 6.40 22.72
N SER A 24 -28.31 7.50 22.43
CA SER A 24 -27.71 7.74 21.11
C SER A 24 -26.22 7.43 21.11
N GLY A 25 -25.80 6.54 20.21
CA GLY A 25 -24.39 6.18 20.01
C GLY A 25 -23.50 7.29 19.43
N SER A 26 -24.07 8.46 19.13
CA SER A 26 -23.40 9.60 18.50
C SER A 26 -23.48 10.90 19.31
N LEU A 27 -24.58 11.13 20.05
CA LEU A 27 -24.80 12.40 20.74
C LEU A 27 -23.88 12.59 21.94
N ASN A 28 -23.53 11.55 22.70
CA ASN A 28 -22.61 11.67 23.84
C ASN A 28 -21.11 11.63 23.49
N VAL A 29 -20.75 11.52 22.21
CA VAL A 29 -19.33 11.46 21.81
C VAL A 29 -18.69 12.82 22.05
N GLY A 30 -17.65 12.84 22.91
CA GLY A 30 -16.97 14.06 23.37
C GLY A 30 -17.48 14.61 24.70
N TYR A 31 -18.54 14.04 25.29
CA TYR A 31 -19.09 14.52 26.57
C TYR A 31 -18.56 13.72 27.76
N ASN A 32 -18.06 14.40 28.79
CA ASN A 32 -17.68 13.81 30.06
C ASN A 32 -18.77 14.10 31.12
N PRO A 33 -19.60 13.10 31.50
CA PRO A 33 -20.67 13.31 32.46
C PRO A 33 -20.18 13.58 33.90
N GLY A 34 -18.96 13.15 34.25
CA GLY A 34 -18.40 13.35 35.59
C GLY A 34 -17.95 14.78 35.84
N GLU A 35 -17.48 15.47 34.80
CA GLU A 35 -16.99 16.86 34.87
C GLU A 35 -17.97 17.86 34.22
N GLN A 36 -19.02 17.37 33.55
CA GLN A 36 -19.95 18.17 32.73
C GLN A 36 -19.22 19.02 31.67
N THR A 37 -18.18 18.43 31.07
CA THR A 37 -17.35 19.06 30.04
C THR A 37 -17.54 18.39 28.68
N TRP A 38 -17.28 19.15 27.63
CA TRP A 38 -17.22 18.70 26.25
C TRP A 38 -15.82 18.88 25.70
N ASP A 39 -15.28 17.83 25.09
CA ASP A 39 -14.22 17.96 24.11
C ASP A 39 -14.83 18.48 22.81
N VAL A 40 -14.32 19.60 22.32
CA VAL A 40 -14.73 20.20 21.06
C VAL A 40 -13.50 20.55 20.22
N ILE A 41 -13.64 20.43 18.91
CA ILE A 41 -12.64 20.87 17.94
C ILE A 41 -13.07 22.26 17.48
N VAL A 42 -12.16 23.23 17.56
CA VAL A 42 -12.41 24.59 17.11
C VAL A 42 -11.50 24.98 15.97
N LYS A 43 -12.06 25.71 15.01
CA LYS A 43 -11.30 26.55 14.09
C LYS A 43 -11.30 27.96 14.69
N HIS A 44 -10.12 28.55 14.84
CA HIS A 44 -9.98 29.86 15.45
C HIS A 44 -9.11 30.78 14.59
N SER A 45 -9.27 32.09 14.75
CA SER A 45 -8.35 33.10 14.24
C SER A 45 -7.79 33.93 15.39
N GLY A 46 -6.46 34.07 15.41
CA GLY A 46 -5.75 34.76 16.48
C GLY A 46 -5.47 33.90 17.71
N ASP A 47 -4.97 34.55 18.76
CA ASP A 47 -4.54 33.88 19.99
C ASP A 47 -5.74 33.53 20.90
N ILE A 48 -5.83 32.26 21.28
CA ILE A 48 -6.85 31.69 22.17
C ILE A 48 -6.25 31.21 23.50
N SER A 49 -4.97 31.49 23.78
CA SER A 49 -4.27 31.09 25.00
C SER A 49 -4.97 31.60 26.28
N GLY A 50 -5.63 32.75 26.21
CA GLY A 50 -6.40 33.34 27.30
C GLY A 50 -7.57 32.48 27.80
N LEU A 51 -8.06 31.52 27.01
CA LEU A 51 -9.13 30.61 27.43
C LEU A 51 -8.72 29.70 28.60
N THR A 52 -7.41 29.47 28.78
CA THR A 52 -6.89 28.74 29.94
C THR A 52 -7.19 29.43 31.28
N GLN A 53 -7.31 30.76 31.29
CA GLN A 53 -7.61 31.53 32.50
C GLN A 53 -9.06 31.40 32.97
N VAL A 54 -9.96 30.95 32.09
CA VAL A 54 -11.38 30.71 32.39
C VAL A 54 -11.70 29.22 32.57
N GLY A 55 -10.67 28.39 32.77
CA GLY A 55 -10.83 26.96 33.08
C GLY A 55 -11.03 26.05 31.87
N ILE A 56 -10.88 26.57 30.64
CA ILE A 56 -10.92 25.78 29.41
C ILE A 56 -9.51 25.23 29.14
N ARG A 57 -9.36 23.91 29.00
CA ARG A 57 -8.07 23.34 28.57
C ARG A 57 -7.95 23.51 27.07
N VAL A 58 -6.81 24.03 26.63
CA VAL A 58 -6.53 24.32 25.21
C VAL A 58 -5.37 23.44 24.76
N GLU A 59 -5.62 22.59 23.77
CA GLU A 59 -4.58 21.85 23.05
C GLU A 59 -4.48 22.44 21.63
N GLN A 60 -3.41 23.20 21.37
CA GLN A 60 -3.22 23.82 20.05
C GLN A 60 -2.82 22.79 19.00
N MET A 61 -3.39 22.94 17.80
CA MET A 61 -3.05 22.18 16.62
C MET A 61 -2.47 23.09 15.54
N VAL A 62 -1.87 22.48 14.52
CA VAL A 62 -1.41 23.20 13.34
C VAL A 62 -2.60 23.75 12.53
N ASN A 63 -2.35 24.80 11.73
CA ASN A 63 -3.35 25.38 10.83
C ASN A 63 -4.59 25.98 11.55
N GLU A 64 -4.37 26.64 12.69
CA GLU A 64 -5.40 27.41 13.43
C GLU A 64 -6.58 26.54 13.90
N TYR A 65 -6.30 25.27 14.18
CA TYR A 65 -7.20 24.37 14.87
C TYR A 65 -6.77 24.24 16.34
N ALA A 66 -7.73 23.95 17.21
CA ALA A 66 -7.42 23.54 18.59
C ALA A 66 -8.47 22.53 19.08
N ILE A 67 -8.07 21.69 20.03
CA ILE A 67 -9.00 20.86 20.80
C ILE A 67 -9.19 21.54 22.16
N LEU A 68 -10.44 21.80 22.51
CA LEU A 68 -10.80 22.45 23.76
C LEU A 68 -11.60 21.48 24.62
N ASN A 69 -11.25 21.40 25.90
CA ASN A 69 -12.13 20.80 26.91
C ASN A 69 -12.87 21.94 27.61
N VAL A 70 -14.18 22.04 27.38
CA VAL A 70 -15.01 23.19 27.70
C VAL A 70 -16.18 22.75 28.58
N PRO A 71 -16.45 23.40 29.73
CA PRO A 71 -17.66 23.12 30.50
C PRO A 71 -18.91 23.37 29.65
N GLU A 72 -19.92 22.49 29.75
CA GLU A 72 -21.15 22.56 28.92
C GLU A 72 -21.82 23.95 29.01
N SER A 73 -21.77 24.59 30.18
CA SER A 73 -22.32 25.94 30.41
C SER A 73 -21.59 27.08 29.68
N PHE A 74 -20.39 26.83 29.15
CA PHE A 74 -19.55 27.82 28.47
C PHE A 74 -19.55 27.65 26.95
N ILE A 75 -20.23 26.64 26.40
CA ILE A 75 -20.23 26.37 24.95
C ILE A 75 -20.85 27.53 24.15
N ASP A 76 -21.96 28.11 24.62
CA ASP A 76 -22.58 29.27 23.95
C ASP A 76 -21.67 30.51 24.00
N GLN A 77 -20.99 30.72 25.13
CA GLN A 77 -20.05 31.86 25.26
C GLN A 77 -18.79 31.67 24.43
N LEU A 78 -18.38 30.42 24.21
CA LEU A 78 -17.23 30.08 23.38
C LEU A 78 -17.49 30.45 21.91
N SER A 79 -18.68 30.16 21.37
CA SER A 79 -19.01 30.49 19.98
C SER A 79 -19.23 31.99 19.76
N ASP A 80 -19.64 32.74 20.79
CA ASP A 80 -19.74 34.20 20.76
C ASP A 80 -18.37 34.90 20.62
N LEU A 81 -17.26 34.23 20.93
CA LEU A 81 -15.93 34.84 20.81
C LEU A 81 -15.60 35.18 19.35
N PRO A 82 -15.11 36.40 19.06
CA PRO A 82 -14.69 36.79 17.72
C PRO A 82 -13.58 35.91 17.14
N GLN A 83 -12.74 35.36 18.02
CA GLN A 83 -11.64 34.47 17.65
C GLN A 83 -12.09 33.07 17.25
N ILE A 84 -13.30 32.65 17.63
CA ILE A 84 -13.82 31.32 17.32
C ILE A 84 -14.65 31.40 16.04
N GLU A 85 -14.19 30.73 15.00
CA GLU A 85 -14.82 30.70 13.68
C GLU A 85 -15.85 29.58 13.58
N TYR A 86 -15.52 28.42 14.14
CA TYR A 86 -16.38 27.25 14.11
C TYR A 86 -16.07 26.28 15.26
N VAL A 87 -17.09 25.60 15.77
CA VAL A 87 -16.98 24.60 16.84
C VAL A 87 -17.71 23.33 16.42
N GLU A 88 -17.00 22.19 16.44
CA GLU A 88 -17.60 20.88 16.24
C GLU A 88 -17.30 19.94 17.41
N LYS A 89 -18.16 18.94 17.62
CA LYS A 89 -17.88 17.87 18.59
C LYS A 89 -17.14 16.72 17.90
N PRO A 90 -16.32 15.93 18.61
CA PRO A 90 -15.71 14.75 18.02
C PRO A 90 -16.76 13.75 17.56
N LYS A 91 -16.41 13.03 16.48
CA LYS A 91 -17.25 12.01 15.84
C LYS A 91 -16.73 10.62 16.19
N ARG A 92 -17.64 9.66 16.22
CA ARG A 92 -17.28 8.27 16.43
C ARG A 92 -16.58 7.75 15.18
N LEU A 93 -15.36 7.24 15.33
CA LEU A 93 -14.70 6.45 14.30
C LEU A 93 -15.23 5.01 14.37
N PHE A 94 -15.54 4.40 13.22
CA PHE A 94 -16.05 3.03 13.13
C PHE A 94 -14.93 2.01 12.87
N PHE A 95 -15.18 0.75 13.21
CA PHE A 95 -14.20 -0.34 13.20
C PHE A 95 -14.05 -0.96 11.80
N ALA A 96 -13.09 -0.48 11.01
CA ALA A 96 -12.90 -0.86 9.62
C ALA A 96 -12.52 -2.34 9.36
N VAL A 97 -11.86 -3.06 10.28
CA VAL A 97 -11.45 -4.47 10.02
C VAL A 97 -12.63 -5.42 9.91
N ASN A 98 -13.59 -5.30 10.83
CA ASN A 98 -14.76 -6.17 10.83
C ASN A 98 -15.63 -5.90 9.60
N GLN A 99 -15.68 -4.64 9.18
CA GLN A 99 -16.33 -4.22 7.95
C GLN A 99 -15.60 -4.77 6.71
N ALA A 100 -14.27 -4.62 6.63
CA ALA A 100 -13.44 -5.15 5.56
C ALA A 100 -13.51 -6.68 5.43
N LYS A 101 -13.51 -7.42 6.55
CA LYS A 101 -13.70 -8.88 6.57
C LYS A 101 -15.10 -9.30 6.11
N ALA A 102 -16.13 -8.55 6.52
CA ALA A 102 -17.49 -8.79 6.07
C ALA A 102 -17.64 -8.49 4.57
N ALA A 103 -17.05 -7.39 4.10
CA ALA A 103 -17.02 -7.00 2.70
C ALA A 103 -16.28 -8.03 1.84
N SER A 104 -15.22 -8.64 2.39
CA SER A 104 -14.46 -9.73 1.78
C SER A 104 -15.11 -11.11 1.94
N CYS A 105 -16.31 -11.21 2.50
CA CYS A 105 -17.02 -12.47 2.77
C CYS A 105 -16.25 -13.50 3.63
N VAL A 106 -15.25 -13.07 4.40
CA VAL A 106 -14.39 -13.94 5.22
C VAL A 106 -15.19 -14.54 6.38
N ASN A 107 -16.06 -13.76 7.01
CA ASN A 107 -16.84 -14.20 8.15
C ASN A 107 -17.73 -15.42 7.83
N LEU A 108 -18.19 -15.55 6.58
CA LEU A 108 -19.05 -16.64 6.12
C LEU A 108 -18.32 -17.98 5.98
N VAL A 109 -17.00 -17.96 5.82
CA VAL A 109 -16.19 -19.19 5.73
C VAL A 109 -15.54 -19.57 7.06
N GLN A 110 -15.40 -18.59 7.95
CA GLN A 110 -14.96 -18.76 9.34
C GLN A 110 -16.10 -19.22 10.27
N GLN A 111 -17.36 -19.06 9.85
CA GLN A 111 -18.54 -19.46 10.61
C GLN A 111 -19.33 -20.50 9.81
N GLY A 112 -19.69 -21.63 10.41
CA GLY A 112 -20.47 -22.69 9.75
C GLY A 112 -19.67 -23.96 9.44
N THR A 113 -20.13 -24.75 8.46
CA THR A 113 -19.69 -26.14 8.21
C THR A 113 -18.25 -26.30 7.71
N ASN A 114 -17.65 -25.27 7.12
CA ASN A 114 -16.26 -25.34 6.64
C ASN A 114 -15.23 -24.94 7.71
N ASN A 115 -15.58 -24.07 8.66
CA ASN A 115 -14.73 -23.60 9.76
C ASN A 115 -13.26 -23.34 9.34
N LEU A 116 -13.07 -22.51 8.30
CA LEU A 116 -11.73 -22.23 7.74
C LEU A 116 -11.04 -21.13 8.55
N THR A 117 -9.84 -21.42 9.02
CA THR A 117 -9.05 -20.56 9.93
C THR A 117 -7.63 -20.30 9.43
N GLY A 118 -7.20 -21.01 8.38
CA GLY A 118 -5.85 -21.02 7.86
C GLY A 118 -4.94 -22.06 8.51
N ASN A 119 -5.47 -22.86 9.44
CA ASN A 119 -4.71 -23.92 10.10
C ASN A 119 -4.09 -24.89 9.07
N GLY A 120 -2.82 -25.28 9.31
CA GLY A 120 -2.07 -26.15 8.41
C GLY A 120 -1.54 -25.48 7.14
N VAL A 121 -1.71 -24.16 6.98
CA VAL A 121 -1.17 -23.39 5.85
C VAL A 121 -0.23 -22.30 6.36
N LEU A 122 0.98 -22.23 5.80
CA LEU A 122 1.97 -21.22 6.15
C LEU A 122 1.62 -19.89 5.49
N VAL A 123 1.57 -18.82 6.28
CA VAL A 123 1.47 -17.44 5.76
C VAL A 123 2.85 -16.79 5.88
N ALA A 124 3.44 -16.45 4.74
CA ALA A 124 4.70 -15.75 4.69
C ALA A 124 4.51 -14.24 4.45
N VAL A 125 5.15 -13.43 5.27
CA VAL A 125 5.16 -11.96 5.16
C VAL A 125 6.59 -11.51 4.90
N ILE A 126 6.84 -11.00 3.70
CA ILE A 126 8.14 -10.45 3.31
C ILE A 126 7.96 -8.93 3.29
N ASP A 127 8.53 -8.23 4.28
CA ASP A 127 8.20 -6.82 4.56
C ASP A 127 9.27 -6.14 5.45
N SER A 128 8.92 -5.10 6.21
CA SER A 128 9.79 -4.36 7.14
C SER A 128 10.13 -5.12 8.44
N GLY A 129 9.56 -6.31 8.61
CA GLY A 129 9.70 -7.16 9.79
C GLY A 129 8.38 -7.42 10.48
N ILE A 130 8.44 -7.81 11.77
CA ILE A 130 7.26 -8.01 12.60
C ILE A 130 7.59 -7.69 14.05
N ASP A 131 6.65 -7.08 14.76
CA ASP A 131 6.65 -7.07 16.22
C ASP A 131 6.25 -8.45 16.76
N TYR A 132 7.22 -9.35 16.89
CA TYR A 132 6.98 -10.72 17.40
C TYR A 132 6.49 -10.75 18.86
N TYR A 133 6.64 -9.66 19.62
CA TYR A 133 6.19 -9.57 21.00
C TYR A 133 4.70 -9.24 21.11
N HIS A 134 4.08 -8.76 20.03
CA HIS A 134 2.66 -8.44 19.97
C HIS A 134 1.81 -9.70 20.21
N ASP A 135 0.78 -9.58 21.07
CA ASP A 135 -0.03 -10.73 21.49
C ASP A 135 -0.77 -11.41 20.34
N ASP A 136 -1.12 -10.64 19.31
CA ASP A 136 -1.73 -11.16 18.08
C ASP A 136 -0.91 -12.22 17.36
N PHE A 137 0.40 -12.33 17.57
CA PHE A 137 1.25 -13.35 16.93
C PHE A 137 1.61 -14.50 17.85
N ARG A 138 0.93 -14.61 18.98
CA ARG A 138 1.16 -15.63 20.01
C ARG A 138 -0.02 -16.58 20.14
N ASN A 139 0.26 -17.84 20.42
CA ASN A 139 -0.72 -18.84 20.81
C ASN A 139 -1.34 -18.50 22.17
N ALA A 140 -2.41 -19.21 22.52
CA ALA A 140 -3.10 -19.04 23.80
C ALA A 140 -2.18 -19.28 25.00
N ASP A 141 -1.24 -20.21 24.89
CA ASP A 141 -0.22 -20.55 25.88
C ASP A 141 0.93 -19.52 25.97
N GLY A 142 0.92 -18.50 25.12
CA GLY A 142 1.92 -17.44 25.09
C GLY A 142 3.15 -17.73 24.21
N THR A 143 3.25 -18.92 23.60
CA THR A 143 4.30 -19.22 22.62
C THR A 143 4.03 -18.50 21.28
N THR A 144 5.05 -18.29 20.45
CA THR A 144 4.93 -17.65 19.15
C THR A 144 4.25 -18.54 18.10
N ARG A 145 3.54 -17.92 17.16
CA ARG A 145 3.07 -18.55 15.91
C ARG A 145 4.06 -18.40 14.76
N ILE A 146 5.15 -17.65 14.97
CA ILE A 146 6.19 -17.42 13.98
C ILE A 146 7.17 -18.60 14.01
N LEU A 147 7.19 -19.39 12.94
CA LEU A 147 8.08 -20.56 12.82
C LEU A 147 9.52 -20.14 12.51
N LYS A 148 9.68 -19.14 11.64
CA LYS A 148 10.96 -18.57 11.23
C LYS A 148 10.82 -17.07 11.05
N LEU A 149 11.77 -16.31 11.58
CA LEU A 149 11.93 -14.88 11.34
C LEU A 149 13.33 -14.64 10.77
N TRP A 150 13.43 -14.36 9.48
CA TRP A 150 14.70 -13.96 8.87
C TRP A 150 14.85 -12.45 8.87
N ASP A 151 15.81 -11.93 9.63
CA ASP A 151 16.23 -10.53 9.54
C ASP A 151 17.45 -10.41 8.65
N GLN A 152 17.26 -9.91 7.43
CA GLN A 152 18.33 -9.72 6.46
C GLN A 152 19.29 -8.60 6.86
N THR A 153 18.87 -7.63 7.68
CA THR A 153 19.77 -6.58 8.19
C THR A 153 20.79 -7.15 9.18
N LEU A 154 20.41 -8.23 9.88
CA LEU A 154 21.27 -8.96 10.81
C LEU A 154 21.93 -10.19 10.16
N ASN A 155 21.54 -10.51 8.93
CA ASN A 155 21.87 -11.76 8.24
C ASN A 155 21.64 -13.00 9.13
N ARG A 156 20.53 -13.01 9.91
CA ARG A 156 20.22 -14.05 10.89
C ARG A 156 18.78 -14.53 10.77
N VAL A 157 18.61 -15.85 10.75
CA VAL A 157 17.30 -16.51 10.88
C VAL A 157 17.10 -16.89 12.33
N PHE A 158 16.02 -16.40 12.93
CA PHE A 158 15.57 -16.77 14.25
C PHE A 158 14.51 -17.88 14.14
N THR A 159 14.68 -18.91 14.96
CA THR A 159 13.78 -20.05 15.06
C THR A 159 12.63 -19.76 16.02
N LYS A 160 11.56 -20.55 15.92
CA LYS A 160 10.46 -20.54 16.89
C LYS A 160 10.97 -20.66 18.32
N GLU A 161 11.91 -21.55 18.57
CA GLU A 161 12.46 -21.81 19.91
C GLU A 161 13.19 -20.59 20.48
N GLU A 162 13.96 -19.88 19.65
CA GLU A 162 14.63 -18.63 20.05
C GLU A 162 13.63 -17.52 20.33
N ILE A 163 12.58 -17.40 19.52
CA ILE A 163 11.52 -16.41 19.73
C ILE A 163 10.73 -16.73 21.00
N ASP A 164 10.40 -18.01 21.24
CA ASP A 164 9.74 -18.45 22.46
C ASP A 164 10.59 -18.16 23.71
N ALA A 165 11.90 -18.41 23.64
CA ALA A 165 12.83 -18.05 24.70
C ALA A 165 12.87 -16.53 24.94
N ALA A 166 12.82 -15.72 23.87
CA ALA A 166 12.73 -14.27 23.98
C ALA A 166 11.42 -13.82 24.64
N LEU A 167 10.28 -14.38 24.24
CA LEU A 167 8.97 -14.09 24.85
C LEU A 167 8.90 -14.49 26.33
N ALA A 168 9.59 -15.56 26.72
CA ALA A 168 9.62 -16.06 28.09
C ALA A 168 10.37 -15.12 29.06
N THR A 169 11.15 -14.14 28.56
CA THR A 169 11.82 -13.13 29.41
C THR A 169 10.84 -12.22 30.15
N GLY A 170 9.59 -12.12 29.66
CA GLY A 170 8.53 -11.33 30.29
C GLY A 170 8.64 -9.81 30.08
N SER A 171 9.67 -9.33 29.38
CA SER A 171 9.78 -7.93 28.97
C SER A 171 10.21 -7.82 27.51
N ARG A 172 9.63 -6.84 26.82
CA ARG A 172 9.98 -6.52 25.42
C ARG A 172 11.45 -6.13 25.28
N GLU A 173 12.00 -5.42 26.27
CA GLU A 173 13.41 -5.00 26.26
C GLU A 173 14.37 -6.19 26.34
N GLU A 174 14.11 -7.14 27.26
CA GLU A 174 14.93 -8.34 27.38
C GLU A 174 14.75 -9.29 26.19
N ALA A 175 13.52 -9.42 25.67
CA ALA A 175 13.25 -10.18 24.46
C ALA A 175 14.08 -9.66 23.27
N ASN A 176 14.14 -8.33 23.10
CA ASN A 176 14.93 -7.69 22.04
C ASN A 176 16.44 -7.89 22.20
N LYS A 177 16.96 -8.21 23.39
CA LYS A 177 18.37 -8.58 23.56
C LYS A 177 18.66 -9.98 23.00
N LEU A 178 17.69 -10.89 23.05
CA LEU A 178 17.82 -12.26 22.52
C LEU A 178 17.50 -12.34 21.03
N VAL A 179 16.42 -11.70 20.61
CA VAL A 179 15.98 -11.59 19.21
C VAL A 179 15.91 -10.09 18.83
N PRO A 180 17.03 -9.49 18.41
CA PRO A 180 17.14 -8.07 18.10
C PRO A 180 16.51 -7.67 16.74
N SER A 181 15.49 -8.38 16.29
CA SER A 181 14.75 -8.02 15.08
C SER A 181 13.54 -7.17 15.45
N VAL A 182 13.60 -5.88 15.11
CA VAL A 182 12.54 -4.90 15.39
C VAL A 182 11.97 -4.36 14.09
N ASP A 183 10.65 -4.30 14.00
CA ASP A 183 9.92 -3.61 12.94
C ASP A 183 9.76 -2.13 13.28
N ILE A 184 10.74 -1.33 12.86
CA ILE A 184 10.77 0.12 13.12
C ILE A 184 9.67 0.85 12.33
N SER A 185 9.35 0.36 11.14
CA SER A 185 8.31 0.97 10.30
C SER A 185 6.90 0.66 10.80
N GLY A 186 6.69 -0.51 11.42
CA GLY A 186 5.37 -1.03 11.78
C GLY A 186 4.54 -1.56 10.61
N HIS A 187 5.00 -1.38 9.36
CA HIS A 187 4.27 -1.78 8.15
C HIS A 187 4.09 -3.30 8.08
N GLY A 188 5.16 -4.07 8.28
CA GLY A 188 5.10 -5.53 8.27
C GLY A 188 4.27 -6.12 9.40
N THR A 189 4.30 -5.51 10.59
CA THR A 189 3.42 -5.85 11.72
C THR A 189 1.94 -5.69 11.35
N ALA A 190 1.57 -4.55 10.76
CA ALA A 190 0.21 -4.29 10.31
C ALA A 190 -0.23 -5.29 9.21
N VAL A 191 0.61 -5.52 8.19
CA VAL A 191 0.38 -6.48 7.11
C VAL A 191 0.16 -7.89 7.65
N ALA A 192 1.04 -8.37 8.55
CA ALA A 192 0.93 -9.69 9.15
C ALA A 192 -0.35 -9.85 9.98
N SER A 193 -0.79 -8.80 10.66
CA SER A 193 -2.02 -8.84 11.46
C SER A 193 -3.27 -9.02 10.62
N ILE A 194 -3.35 -8.34 9.45
CA ILE A 194 -4.49 -8.47 8.53
C ILE A 194 -4.51 -9.89 7.94
N ALA A 195 -3.35 -10.40 7.52
CA ALA A 195 -3.25 -11.72 6.90
C ALA A 195 -3.56 -12.84 7.89
N ALA A 196 -2.97 -12.81 9.10
CA ALA A 196 -2.98 -13.96 10.01
C ALA A 196 -2.94 -13.60 11.52
N GLY A 197 -3.10 -12.33 11.92
CA GLY A 197 -3.20 -11.94 13.32
C GLY A 197 -4.41 -12.58 14.01
N ASN A 198 -4.25 -13.10 15.23
CA ASN A 198 -5.37 -13.76 15.91
C ASN A 198 -6.27 -12.83 16.74
N GLY A 199 -5.90 -11.54 16.83
CA GLY A 199 -6.63 -10.51 17.55
C GLY A 199 -6.57 -10.64 19.07
N ARG A 200 -5.66 -11.45 19.62
CA ARG A 200 -5.59 -11.78 21.06
C ARG A 200 -5.45 -10.54 21.94
N GLU A 201 -4.69 -9.53 21.53
CA GLU A 201 -4.51 -8.30 22.34
C GLU A 201 -5.86 -7.60 22.58
N ASN A 202 -6.75 -7.63 21.59
CA ASN A 202 -8.11 -7.08 21.69
C ASN A 202 -9.21 -8.16 21.70
N ARG A 203 -8.99 -9.28 22.42
CA ARG A 203 -9.99 -10.34 22.69
C ARG A 203 -10.66 -10.91 21.43
N GLY A 204 -9.94 -10.94 20.31
CA GLY A 204 -10.37 -11.46 19.02
C GLY A 204 -11.14 -10.46 18.13
N GLN A 205 -11.34 -9.21 18.57
CA GLN A 205 -12.11 -8.23 17.81
C GLN A 205 -11.45 -7.82 16.49
N PHE A 206 -10.12 -7.75 16.44
CA PHE A 206 -9.33 -7.37 15.26
C PHE A 206 -8.56 -8.56 14.68
N ARG A 207 -9.22 -9.73 14.68
CA ARG A 207 -8.68 -10.95 14.12
C ARG A 207 -8.57 -10.85 12.60
N GLY A 208 -7.39 -11.17 12.06
CA GLY A 208 -7.12 -11.27 10.62
C GLY A 208 -7.87 -12.40 9.91
N VAL A 209 -7.47 -12.66 8.67
CA VAL A 209 -8.15 -13.61 7.78
C VAL A 209 -7.78 -15.06 8.11
N ALA A 210 -6.49 -15.40 8.11
CA ALA A 210 -5.97 -16.75 8.35
C ALA A 210 -5.39 -16.85 9.78
N TYR A 211 -6.25 -16.62 10.78
CA TYR A 211 -5.86 -16.38 12.16
C TYR A 211 -5.32 -17.58 12.94
N GLU A 212 -5.33 -18.79 12.37
CA GLU A 212 -4.65 -19.98 12.91
C GLU A 212 -3.47 -20.43 12.06
N SER A 213 -3.14 -19.70 10.98
CA SER A 213 -1.94 -20.00 10.20
C SER A 213 -0.67 -19.76 11.02
N PRO A 214 0.32 -20.68 10.95
CA PRO A 214 1.69 -20.35 11.33
C PRO A 214 2.26 -19.28 10.38
N LEU A 215 3.22 -18.53 10.91
CA LEU A 215 3.85 -17.41 10.21
C LEU A 215 5.30 -17.73 9.84
N LEU A 216 5.72 -17.29 8.66
CA LEU A 216 7.12 -17.11 8.30
C LEU A 216 7.32 -15.64 7.95
N VAL A 217 8.28 -14.99 8.59
CA VAL A 217 8.50 -13.55 8.36
C VAL A 217 9.90 -13.33 7.85
N VAL A 218 10.03 -12.48 6.83
CA VAL A 218 11.32 -11.98 6.37
C VAL A 218 11.31 -10.46 6.46
N LYS A 219 12.17 -9.91 7.31
CA LYS A 219 12.51 -8.49 7.30
C LYS A 219 13.53 -8.25 6.21
N LEU A 220 13.13 -7.50 5.19
CA LEU A 220 14.00 -7.19 4.07
C LEU A 220 15.17 -6.29 4.51
N GLY A 221 16.34 -6.60 3.97
CA GLY A 221 17.55 -5.87 4.26
C GLY A 221 17.52 -4.51 3.59
N VAL A 222 17.91 -3.48 4.34
CA VAL A 222 18.22 -2.17 3.78
C VAL A 222 19.74 -2.03 3.79
N PRO A 223 20.43 -2.03 2.64
CA PRO A 223 21.90 -2.06 2.60
C PRO A 223 22.57 -0.80 3.15
N GLN A 224 21.83 0.31 3.25
CA GLN A 224 22.30 1.62 3.73
C GLN A 224 21.22 2.27 4.59
N GLU A 225 21.62 3.01 5.62
CA GLU A 225 20.69 3.76 6.49
C GLU A 225 19.90 4.78 5.65
N GLY A 226 18.56 4.69 5.66
CA GLY A 226 17.69 5.48 4.79
C GLY A 226 17.53 4.97 3.35
N GLY A 227 18.10 3.81 3.01
CA GLY A 227 17.90 3.16 1.70
C GLY A 227 16.56 2.42 1.59
N PHE A 228 16.35 1.73 0.46
CA PHE A 228 15.19 0.87 0.22
C PHE A 228 15.62 -0.59 0.03
N PRO A 229 14.76 -1.57 0.41
CA PRO A 229 14.95 -2.96 0.02
C PRO A 229 15.14 -3.11 -1.48
N ARG A 230 16.14 -3.89 -1.91
CA ARG A 230 16.40 -4.12 -3.33
C ARG A 230 15.72 -5.39 -3.82
N THR A 231 15.58 -5.50 -5.13
CA THR A 231 15.03 -6.69 -5.79
C THR A 231 15.80 -7.97 -5.44
N THR A 232 17.12 -7.87 -5.19
CA THR A 232 17.95 -9.01 -4.75
C THR A 232 17.55 -9.57 -3.39
N GLU A 233 17.25 -8.71 -2.43
CA GLU A 233 16.79 -9.07 -1.09
C GLU A 233 15.42 -9.75 -1.13
N LEU A 234 14.51 -9.22 -1.97
CA LEU A 234 13.21 -9.83 -2.25
C LEU A 234 13.35 -11.22 -2.88
N MET A 235 14.16 -11.39 -3.93
CA MET A 235 14.34 -12.69 -4.58
C MET A 235 14.86 -13.75 -3.60
N ARG A 236 15.84 -13.38 -2.74
CA ARG A 236 16.35 -14.27 -1.70
C ARG A 236 15.27 -14.60 -0.67
N ALA A 237 14.46 -13.63 -0.26
CA ALA A 237 13.38 -13.81 0.71
C ALA A 237 12.30 -14.78 0.21
N VAL A 238 11.84 -14.62 -1.04
CA VAL A 238 10.85 -15.53 -1.64
C VAL A 238 11.43 -16.93 -1.80
N ASN A 239 12.67 -17.04 -2.28
CA ASN A 239 13.35 -18.34 -2.36
C ASN A 239 13.49 -19.02 -0.99
N PHE A 240 13.82 -18.26 0.06
CA PHE A 240 13.88 -18.77 1.43
C PHE A 240 12.50 -19.27 1.87
N ALA A 241 11.45 -18.45 1.75
CA ALA A 241 10.10 -18.81 2.19
C ALA A 241 9.56 -20.06 1.50
N VAL A 242 9.75 -20.17 0.18
CA VAL A 242 9.32 -21.34 -0.60
C VAL A 242 10.11 -22.60 -0.21
N LYS A 243 11.41 -22.49 0.02
CA LYS A 243 12.23 -23.63 0.48
C LYS A 243 11.80 -24.12 1.87
N GLU A 244 11.64 -23.20 2.82
CA GLU A 244 11.18 -23.54 4.17
C GLU A 244 9.79 -24.19 4.14
N ALA A 245 8.86 -23.70 3.31
CA ALA A 245 7.54 -24.32 3.15
C ALA A 245 7.64 -25.77 2.64
N VAL A 246 8.52 -26.03 1.66
CA VAL A 246 8.76 -27.37 1.12
C VAL A 246 9.40 -28.29 2.16
N ASP A 247 10.38 -27.80 2.90
CA ASP A 247 11.05 -28.56 3.97
C ASP A 247 10.08 -28.89 5.13
N LEU A 248 9.17 -27.96 5.45
CA LEU A 248 8.07 -28.16 6.41
C LEU A 248 6.91 -28.98 5.84
N GLN A 249 6.92 -29.30 4.54
CA GLN A 249 5.83 -29.97 3.82
C GLN A 249 4.47 -29.26 3.93
N MET A 250 4.48 -27.92 4.00
CA MET A 250 3.29 -27.08 4.14
C MET A 250 2.97 -26.33 2.84
N PRO A 251 1.69 -26.14 2.49
CA PRO A 251 1.31 -25.12 1.52
C PRO A 251 1.60 -23.72 2.06
N ILE A 252 1.90 -22.77 1.16
CA ILE A 252 2.33 -21.41 1.52
C ILE A 252 1.61 -20.33 0.72
N ALA A 253 1.07 -19.34 1.43
CA ALA A 253 0.63 -18.06 0.88
C ALA A 253 1.68 -16.98 1.20
N ILE A 254 2.27 -16.36 0.18
CA ILE A 254 3.30 -15.33 0.32
C ILE A 254 2.70 -13.97 0.02
N ASN A 255 2.81 -13.05 0.98
CA ASN A 255 2.41 -11.65 0.85
C ASN A 255 3.61 -10.76 0.48
N LEU A 256 3.51 -10.04 -0.63
CA LEU A 256 4.47 -9.01 -1.05
C LEU A 256 3.76 -7.65 -1.12
N SER A 257 3.86 -6.84 -0.06
CA SER A 257 3.23 -5.52 0.05
C SER A 257 4.20 -4.38 -0.33
N PHE A 258 4.98 -4.57 -1.40
CA PHE A 258 5.94 -3.58 -1.86
C PHE A 258 6.20 -3.73 -3.36
N GLY A 259 6.61 -2.62 -4.00
CA GLY A 259 6.94 -2.59 -5.41
C GLY A 259 7.66 -1.30 -5.79
N ASN A 260 8.11 -1.21 -7.03
CA ASN A 260 8.73 -0.02 -7.59
C ASN A 260 8.16 0.28 -8.99
N THR A 261 8.44 1.48 -9.50
CA THR A 261 8.04 1.93 -10.85
C THR A 261 9.14 1.75 -11.89
N TYR A 262 10.22 1.01 -11.55
CA TYR A 262 11.37 0.82 -12.42
C TYR A 262 11.27 -0.46 -13.23
N GLY A 263 11.01 -0.31 -14.52
CA GLY A 263 10.93 -1.39 -15.50
C GLY A 263 9.86 -1.16 -16.55
N SER A 264 9.69 -2.16 -17.42
CA SER A 264 8.80 -2.12 -18.58
C SER A 264 7.31 -2.33 -18.25
N HIS A 265 6.98 -2.77 -17.04
CA HIS A 265 5.60 -3.11 -16.62
C HIS A 265 4.91 -4.13 -17.54
N ASP A 266 5.67 -5.04 -18.17
CA ASP A 266 5.16 -6.04 -19.12
C ASP A 266 5.42 -7.50 -18.70
N GLY A 267 5.87 -7.74 -17.47
CA GLY A 267 6.09 -9.10 -16.94
C GLY A 267 7.43 -9.72 -17.32
N THR A 268 8.33 -8.98 -17.97
CA THR A 268 9.56 -9.54 -18.56
C THR A 268 10.85 -9.26 -17.77
N SER A 269 10.79 -8.52 -16.65
CA SER A 269 11.97 -8.32 -15.82
C SER A 269 12.40 -9.62 -15.13
N LEU A 270 13.69 -9.73 -14.80
CA LEU A 270 14.23 -10.93 -14.13
C LEU A 270 13.53 -11.22 -12.79
N LEU A 271 13.07 -10.19 -12.09
CA LEU A 271 12.31 -10.36 -10.85
C LEU A 271 10.95 -10.99 -11.13
N GLU A 272 10.22 -10.47 -12.12
CA GLU A 272 8.88 -10.96 -12.47
C GLU A 272 8.95 -12.39 -12.99
N THR A 273 9.88 -12.70 -13.90
CA THR A 273 10.05 -14.06 -14.42
C THR A 273 10.48 -15.03 -13.32
N PHE A 274 11.31 -14.59 -12.36
CA PHE A 274 11.64 -15.40 -11.20
C PHE A 274 10.42 -15.71 -10.33
N LEU A 275 9.55 -14.73 -10.06
CA LEU A 275 8.32 -14.96 -9.30
C LEU A 275 7.38 -15.91 -10.05
N ASP A 276 7.28 -15.77 -11.37
CA ASP A 276 6.51 -16.67 -12.21
C ASP A 276 7.06 -18.10 -12.15
N ASP A 277 8.37 -18.29 -12.23
CA ASP A 277 8.99 -19.61 -12.17
C ASP A 277 8.85 -20.26 -10.79
N ILE A 278 9.18 -19.52 -9.72
CA ILE A 278 9.17 -20.04 -8.35
C ILE A 278 7.76 -20.31 -7.83
N SER A 279 6.74 -19.63 -8.37
CA SER A 279 5.33 -19.93 -8.04
C SER A 279 4.91 -21.36 -8.43
N ASN A 280 5.64 -22.02 -9.34
CA ASN A 280 5.39 -23.42 -9.72
C ASN A 280 6.08 -24.43 -8.78
N TYR A 281 6.89 -23.97 -7.83
CA TYR A 281 7.60 -24.83 -6.89
C TYR A 281 6.82 -24.95 -5.57
N GLY A 282 6.64 -26.18 -5.10
CA GLY A 282 5.80 -26.46 -3.93
C GLY A 282 4.31 -26.14 -4.16
N LYS A 283 3.53 -26.10 -3.08
CA LYS A 283 2.13 -25.67 -3.09
C LYS A 283 2.06 -24.18 -2.73
N THR A 284 2.48 -23.34 -3.68
CA THR A 284 2.76 -21.92 -3.46
C THR A 284 1.69 -21.03 -4.09
N VAL A 285 1.32 -19.96 -3.38
CA VAL A 285 0.55 -18.82 -3.91
C VAL A 285 1.31 -17.54 -3.54
N ILE A 286 1.56 -16.67 -4.52
CA ILE A 286 2.21 -15.37 -4.31
C ILE A 286 1.19 -14.27 -4.59
N VAL A 287 1.04 -13.35 -3.65
CA VAL A 287 0.09 -12.24 -3.70
C VAL A 287 0.87 -10.93 -3.58
N VAL A 288 0.61 -9.98 -4.48
CA VAL A 288 1.39 -8.75 -4.64
C VAL A 288 0.46 -7.54 -4.72
N GLY A 289 0.75 -6.48 -3.96
CA GLY A 289 0.01 -5.22 -4.06
C GLY A 289 0.35 -4.45 -5.33
N THR A 290 -0.60 -3.72 -5.91
CA THR A 290 -0.35 -2.95 -7.15
C THR A 290 0.37 -1.61 -6.94
N GLY A 291 0.67 -1.23 -5.71
CA GLY A 291 1.30 0.04 -5.37
C GLY A 291 0.31 1.20 -5.29
N ASN A 292 0.82 2.37 -4.89
CA ASN A 292 0.01 3.54 -4.56
C ASN A 292 0.24 4.72 -5.54
N GLU A 293 0.60 4.40 -6.79
CA GLU A 293 1.02 5.39 -7.80
C GLU A 293 -0.14 5.89 -8.69
N GLY A 294 -1.38 5.44 -8.44
CA GLY A 294 -2.54 5.71 -9.31
C GLY A 294 -2.86 7.20 -9.52
N VAL A 295 -2.49 8.06 -8.57
CA VAL A 295 -2.60 9.53 -8.65
C VAL A 295 -1.25 10.24 -8.50
N GLY A 296 -0.14 9.50 -8.54
CA GLY A 296 1.20 10.06 -8.31
C GLY A 296 1.69 10.99 -9.43
N GLY A 297 1.07 10.93 -10.61
CA GLY A 297 1.49 11.73 -11.77
C GLY A 297 2.86 11.34 -12.34
N GLY A 298 3.38 10.18 -11.91
CA GLY A 298 4.70 9.66 -12.31
C GLY A 298 4.69 8.86 -13.62
N HIS A 299 3.55 8.70 -14.28
CA HIS A 299 3.42 7.96 -15.54
C HIS A 299 2.73 8.80 -16.63
N ILE A 300 3.20 8.68 -17.86
CA ILE A 300 2.50 9.15 -19.06
C ILE A 300 2.74 8.18 -20.22
N SER A 301 1.69 7.90 -20.98
CA SER A 301 1.76 7.10 -22.20
C SER A 301 1.11 7.81 -23.37
N GLY A 302 1.40 7.35 -24.59
CA GLY A 302 0.78 7.87 -25.79
C GLY A 302 1.12 7.04 -27.02
N THR A 303 0.51 7.41 -28.15
CA THR A 303 0.75 6.79 -29.45
C THR A 303 1.32 7.82 -30.41
N LEU A 304 2.54 7.59 -30.86
CA LEU A 304 3.19 8.38 -31.90
C LEU A 304 2.63 7.98 -33.26
N THR A 305 2.39 8.96 -34.14
CA THR A 305 1.97 8.73 -35.52
C THR A 305 2.87 9.48 -36.47
N MET A 306 3.07 8.97 -37.69
CA MET A 306 3.93 9.61 -38.68
C MET A 306 3.54 11.08 -38.90
N ALA A 307 4.54 11.95 -39.04
CA ALA A 307 4.40 13.40 -39.22
C ALA A 307 3.77 14.18 -38.04
N SER A 308 3.54 13.55 -36.88
CA SER A 308 3.05 14.22 -35.67
C SER A 308 4.05 14.08 -34.52
N PRO A 309 4.97 15.06 -34.34
CA PRO A 309 5.80 15.11 -33.15
C PRO A 309 4.95 15.31 -31.89
N GLN A 310 5.34 14.66 -30.80
CA GLN A 310 4.68 14.80 -29.49
C GLN A 310 5.63 15.49 -28.51
N GLU A 311 5.11 16.42 -27.73
CA GLU A 311 5.83 17.05 -26.62
C GLU A 311 5.22 16.61 -25.30
N ILE A 312 6.03 15.95 -24.47
CA ILE A 312 5.65 15.48 -23.15
C ILE A 312 6.19 16.46 -22.13
N GLU A 313 5.32 17.05 -21.32
CA GLU A 313 5.69 18.07 -20.34
C GLU A 313 5.84 17.47 -18.94
N LEU A 314 7.02 17.66 -18.36
CA LEU A 314 7.40 17.25 -17.02
C LEU A 314 7.65 18.49 -16.17
N SER A 315 6.82 18.67 -15.14
CA SER A 315 7.09 19.66 -14.09
C SER A 315 8.16 19.09 -13.16
N VAL A 316 9.19 19.86 -12.87
CA VAL A 316 10.20 19.56 -11.84
C VAL A 316 10.05 20.58 -10.72
N GLY A 317 9.74 20.11 -9.51
CA GLY A 317 9.55 20.94 -8.33
C GLY A 317 10.84 21.57 -7.84
N GLY A 318 10.71 22.66 -7.07
CA GLY A 318 11.85 23.25 -6.37
C GLY A 318 12.47 22.27 -5.37
N PHE A 319 13.78 22.39 -5.15
CA PHE A 319 14.54 21.53 -4.23
C PHE A 319 14.54 20.03 -4.59
N GLN A 320 14.23 19.68 -5.83
CA GLN A 320 14.40 18.31 -6.31
C GLN A 320 15.91 18.01 -6.42
N GLN A 321 16.39 17.03 -5.65
CA GLN A 321 17.80 16.65 -5.66
C GLN A 321 18.17 15.87 -6.92
N SER A 322 17.61 14.67 -7.08
CA SER A 322 17.78 13.82 -8.26
C SER A 322 16.50 13.08 -8.59
N PHE A 323 16.38 12.61 -9.83
CA PHE A 323 15.36 11.63 -10.23
C PHE A 323 15.73 11.05 -11.60
N SER A 324 15.13 9.93 -11.95
CA SER A 324 15.27 9.34 -13.27
C SER A 324 13.99 9.39 -14.09
N VAL A 325 14.14 9.28 -15.40
CA VAL A 325 13.04 9.10 -16.35
C VAL A 325 13.39 7.90 -17.20
N GLN A 326 12.48 6.92 -17.24
CA GLN A 326 12.57 5.81 -18.16
C GLN A 326 11.60 6.07 -19.30
N LEU A 327 12.05 5.95 -20.55
CA LEU A 327 11.18 5.90 -21.72
C LEU A 327 11.22 4.48 -22.30
N TRP A 328 10.06 3.87 -22.43
CA TRP A 328 9.88 2.54 -23.00
C TRP A 328 9.10 2.62 -24.31
N LYS A 329 9.56 1.89 -25.32
CA LYS A 329 8.91 1.80 -26.64
C LYS A 329 9.13 0.44 -27.30
N SER A 330 8.43 0.17 -28.40
CA SER A 330 8.78 -0.98 -29.25
C SER A 330 10.12 -0.74 -29.93
N TYR A 331 10.97 -1.75 -30.03
CA TYR A 331 12.24 -1.61 -30.76
C TYR A 331 12.06 -1.43 -32.27
N ALA A 332 10.91 -1.84 -32.80
CA ALA A 332 10.57 -1.66 -34.21
C ALA A 332 10.32 -0.19 -34.59
N ASP A 333 9.98 0.66 -33.62
CA ASP A 333 9.74 2.08 -33.86
C ASP A 333 11.07 2.86 -33.88
N LEU A 334 11.25 3.77 -34.83
CA LEU A 334 12.34 4.72 -34.89
C LEU A 334 11.79 6.14 -34.75
N PHE A 335 12.22 6.83 -33.70
CA PHE A 335 11.95 8.25 -33.52
C PHE A 335 13.09 8.94 -32.80
N ASP A 336 13.27 10.21 -33.13
CA ASP A 336 14.23 11.09 -32.48
C ASP A 336 13.67 11.59 -31.16
N ILE A 337 14.54 11.73 -30.16
CA ILE A 337 14.19 12.25 -28.84
C ILE A 337 15.01 13.50 -28.60
N SER A 338 14.36 14.63 -28.31
CA SER A 338 15.01 15.88 -27.90
C SER A 338 14.49 16.30 -26.53
N ILE A 339 15.33 16.96 -25.74
CA ILE A 339 14.95 17.53 -24.45
C ILE A 339 14.82 19.04 -24.62
N ILE A 340 13.72 19.62 -24.16
CA ILE A 340 13.53 21.07 -24.11
C ILE A 340 13.66 21.49 -22.66
N THR A 341 14.60 22.37 -22.37
CA THR A 341 14.90 22.84 -21.02
C THR A 341 13.86 23.87 -20.56
N PRO A 342 13.81 24.22 -19.26
CA PRO A 342 12.89 25.24 -18.75
C PRO A 342 13.05 26.63 -19.40
N SER A 343 14.22 26.96 -19.94
CA SER A 343 14.45 28.20 -20.69
C SER A 343 14.02 28.13 -22.17
N GLY A 344 13.61 26.95 -22.65
CA GLY A 344 13.22 26.70 -24.04
C GLY A 344 14.38 26.27 -24.95
N GLU A 345 15.58 26.05 -24.42
CA GLU A 345 16.69 25.48 -25.19
C GLU A 345 16.37 24.04 -25.61
N VAL A 346 16.61 23.71 -26.88
CA VAL A 346 16.38 22.36 -27.42
C VAL A 346 17.70 21.62 -27.51
N ILE A 347 17.83 20.54 -26.74
CA ILE A 347 18.99 19.66 -26.72
C ILE A 347 18.65 18.37 -27.47
N GLY A 348 19.43 18.08 -28.52
CA GLY A 348 19.31 16.85 -29.30
C GLY A 348 19.10 17.10 -30.80
N PRO A 349 18.65 16.07 -31.55
CA PRO A 349 18.21 14.76 -31.06
C PRO A 349 19.33 14.00 -30.34
N ILE A 350 18.98 13.30 -29.27
CA ILE A 350 19.94 12.49 -28.51
C ILE A 350 20.49 11.38 -29.39
N SER A 351 21.79 11.10 -29.27
CA SER A 351 22.41 10.07 -30.11
C SER A 351 21.94 8.68 -29.70
N SER A 352 21.63 7.82 -30.67
CA SER A 352 21.32 6.40 -30.47
C SER A 352 22.58 5.53 -30.30
N ARG A 353 23.76 6.15 -30.19
CA ARG A 353 25.02 5.42 -29.96
C ARG A 353 24.98 4.69 -28.61
N LEU A 354 25.54 3.48 -28.60
CA LEU A 354 25.73 2.72 -27.36
C LEU A 354 26.80 3.38 -26.48
N GLY A 355 26.58 3.30 -25.16
CA GLY A 355 27.47 3.86 -24.15
C GLY A 355 26.86 5.07 -23.43
N PRO A 356 27.42 5.44 -22.27
CA PRO A 356 26.92 6.56 -21.48
C PRO A 356 27.10 7.87 -22.23
N GLN A 357 26.11 8.73 -22.10
CA GLN A 357 26.12 10.07 -22.65
C GLN A 357 25.80 11.06 -21.53
N THR A 358 26.34 12.27 -21.63
CA THR A 358 26.10 13.31 -20.64
C THR A 358 25.63 14.56 -21.35
N ILE A 359 24.54 15.11 -20.85
CA ILE A 359 24.01 16.42 -21.23
C ILE A 359 24.13 17.31 -19.99
N SER A 360 24.61 18.54 -20.16
CA SER A 360 24.71 19.51 -19.09
C SER A 360 23.88 20.74 -19.45
N TYR A 361 23.06 21.19 -18.52
CA TYR A 361 22.28 22.42 -18.64
C TYR A 361 22.14 23.04 -17.25
N GLY A 362 22.55 24.30 -17.07
CA GLY A 362 22.46 24.99 -15.77
C GLY A 362 23.11 24.18 -14.65
N ASN A 363 22.34 23.96 -13.59
CA ASN A 363 22.70 23.13 -12.43
C ASN A 363 22.28 21.65 -12.59
N THR A 364 21.88 21.25 -13.79
CA THR A 364 21.41 19.89 -14.09
C THR A 364 22.38 19.16 -15.01
N ARG A 365 22.76 17.95 -14.61
CA ARG A 365 23.48 16.99 -15.44
C ARG A 365 22.60 15.79 -15.70
N ILE A 366 22.34 15.49 -16.97
CA ILE A 366 21.55 14.34 -17.38
C ILE A 366 22.50 13.26 -17.86
N LEU A 367 22.57 12.14 -17.12
CA LEU A 367 23.23 10.92 -17.59
C LEU A 367 22.22 10.13 -18.41
N LEU A 368 22.56 9.85 -19.66
CA LEU A 368 21.69 9.19 -20.62
C LEU A 368 22.31 7.86 -21.04
N TYR A 369 21.47 6.82 -21.08
CA TYR A 369 21.80 5.55 -21.73
C TYR A 369 20.72 5.18 -22.74
N TYR A 370 21.08 5.18 -24.03
CA TYR A 370 20.19 4.77 -25.10
C TYR A 370 20.30 3.25 -25.29
N GLY A 371 19.45 2.52 -24.59
CA GLY A 371 19.52 1.05 -24.49
C GLY A 371 19.18 0.34 -25.80
N LYS A 372 19.46 -0.97 -25.83
CA LYS A 372 18.93 -1.92 -26.82
C LYS A 372 18.12 -2.98 -26.07
N PRO A 373 17.21 -3.70 -26.75
CA PRO A 373 16.44 -4.76 -26.12
C PRO A 373 17.33 -5.82 -25.47
N GLY A 374 16.91 -6.29 -24.30
CA GLY A 374 17.56 -7.41 -23.61
C GLY A 374 17.16 -8.77 -24.21
N PRO A 375 17.82 -9.87 -23.82
CA PRO A 375 17.51 -11.21 -24.34
C PRO A 375 16.08 -11.70 -24.07
N TYR A 376 15.39 -11.12 -23.09
CA TYR A 376 14.07 -11.54 -22.61
C TYR A 376 12.97 -10.52 -22.90
N SER A 377 13.29 -9.40 -23.55
CA SER A 377 12.32 -8.36 -23.90
C SER A 377 12.60 -7.80 -25.28
N VAL A 378 11.53 -7.61 -26.04
CA VAL A 378 11.52 -6.93 -27.34
C VAL A 378 11.24 -5.42 -27.20
N ALA A 379 11.07 -4.93 -25.97
CA ALA A 379 10.97 -3.50 -25.68
C ALA A 379 12.37 -2.88 -25.59
N GLN A 380 12.43 -1.57 -25.84
CA GLN A 380 13.65 -0.77 -25.69
C GLN A 380 13.46 0.25 -24.59
N GLU A 381 14.43 0.33 -23.68
CA GLU A 381 14.55 1.37 -22.66
C GLU A 381 15.50 2.48 -23.13
N ILE A 382 15.10 3.73 -22.90
CA ILE A 382 15.96 4.89 -22.89
C ILE A 382 15.92 5.46 -21.48
N TYR A 383 17.04 5.38 -20.78
CA TYR A 383 17.15 5.79 -19.38
C TYR A 383 17.85 7.15 -19.27
N LEU A 384 17.23 8.07 -18.54
CA LEU A 384 17.77 9.39 -18.24
C LEU A 384 17.83 9.58 -16.72
N ASP A 385 18.98 9.96 -16.19
CA ASP A 385 19.18 10.26 -14.77
C ASP A 385 19.51 11.73 -14.62
N PHE A 386 18.64 12.49 -13.97
CA PHE A 386 18.82 13.90 -13.70
C PHE A 386 19.55 14.03 -12.37
N LEU A 387 20.73 14.63 -12.41
CA LEU A 387 21.61 14.83 -11.27
C LEU A 387 21.87 16.33 -11.07
N PRO A 388 21.98 16.80 -9.81
CA PRO A 388 22.36 18.16 -9.55
C PRO A 388 23.88 18.30 -9.75
N VAL A 389 24.31 19.45 -10.27
CA VAL A 389 25.74 19.83 -10.27
C VAL A 389 26.16 20.27 -8.87
N GLU A 390 25.25 20.96 -8.17
CA GLU A 390 25.38 21.35 -6.76
C GLU A 390 24.36 20.54 -5.94
N ASP A 391 23.35 21.20 -5.38
CA ASP A 391 22.39 20.58 -4.44
C ASP A 391 21.08 20.14 -5.12
N TYR A 392 20.63 20.88 -6.15
CA TYR A 392 19.31 20.70 -6.75
C TYR A 392 19.34 20.85 -8.28
N ILE A 393 18.43 20.13 -8.94
CA ILE A 393 18.15 20.24 -10.37
C ILE A 393 17.41 21.55 -10.66
N ASP A 394 17.59 22.08 -11.86
CA ASP A 394 16.85 23.25 -12.33
C ASP A 394 15.34 22.94 -12.39
N SER A 395 14.59 23.60 -11.51
CA SER A 395 13.12 23.50 -11.47
C SER A 395 12.47 24.15 -12.69
N GLY A 396 11.26 23.71 -13.02
CA GLY A 396 10.46 24.27 -14.10
C GLY A 396 9.89 23.19 -15.02
N ILE A 397 9.42 23.60 -16.20
CA ILE A 397 8.85 22.68 -17.18
C ILE A 397 9.93 22.20 -18.12
N TRP A 398 10.29 20.93 -17.97
CA TRP A 398 11.10 20.20 -18.93
C TRP A 398 10.18 19.53 -19.96
N LYS A 399 10.63 19.37 -21.20
CA LYS A 399 9.87 18.63 -22.21
C LYS A 399 10.69 17.56 -22.90
N PHE A 400 10.06 16.43 -23.20
CA PHE A 400 10.58 15.43 -24.11
C PHE A 400 9.84 15.55 -25.44
N ARG A 401 10.55 15.92 -26.51
CA ARG A 401 9.99 15.97 -27.87
C ARG A 401 10.33 14.67 -28.59
N LEU A 402 9.30 13.90 -28.93
CA LEU A 402 9.40 12.66 -29.70
C LEU A 402 9.06 12.96 -31.17
N THR A 403 10.01 12.79 -32.08
CA THR A 403 9.83 13.10 -33.51
C THR A 403 9.87 11.82 -34.35
N PRO A 404 8.74 11.38 -34.93
CA PRO A 404 8.62 10.11 -35.64
C PRO A 404 9.53 10.05 -36.88
N ARG A 405 10.23 8.92 -37.08
CA ARG A 405 11.00 8.62 -38.30
C ARG A 405 10.43 7.42 -39.04
N GLU A 406 10.14 6.35 -38.31
CA GLU A 406 9.48 5.14 -38.80
C GLU A 406 8.67 4.56 -37.64
N ILE A 407 7.36 4.38 -37.83
CA ILE A 407 6.46 3.94 -36.75
C ILE A 407 5.70 2.70 -37.20
N VAL A 408 5.76 1.66 -36.39
CA VAL A 408 5.07 0.38 -36.55
C VAL A 408 3.98 0.24 -35.48
N GLU A 409 4.34 0.38 -34.20
CA GLU A 409 3.40 0.32 -33.06
C GLU A 409 3.08 1.72 -32.55
N GLY A 410 4.09 2.57 -32.40
CA GLY A 410 3.95 3.97 -31.98
C GLY A 410 3.72 4.17 -30.48
N ASN A 411 3.40 3.13 -29.73
CA ASN A 411 3.17 3.23 -28.29
C ASN A 411 4.47 3.53 -27.53
N TYR A 412 4.42 4.54 -26.69
CA TYR A 412 5.49 4.90 -25.76
C TYR A 412 4.93 5.11 -24.36
N ASP A 413 5.78 4.91 -23.37
CA ASP A 413 5.46 5.10 -21.96
C ASP A 413 6.67 5.69 -21.25
N LEU A 414 6.44 6.67 -20.37
CA LEU A 414 7.46 7.26 -19.53
C LEU A 414 7.08 7.12 -18.06
N TRP A 415 8.03 6.66 -17.25
CA TRP A 415 7.88 6.58 -15.79
C TRP A 415 8.95 7.38 -15.05
N LEU A 416 8.52 7.99 -13.96
CA LEU A 416 9.35 8.52 -12.89
C LEU A 416 9.48 7.48 -11.76
N PRO A 417 10.44 7.64 -10.84
CA PRO A 417 10.44 6.96 -9.55
C PRO A 417 9.11 7.14 -8.80
N SER A 418 8.86 6.27 -7.81
CA SER A 418 7.68 6.36 -6.95
C SER A 418 7.52 7.78 -6.39
N SER A 419 6.28 8.25 -6.32
CA SER A 419 5.98 9.60 -5.81
C SER A 419 6.50 9.83 -4.38
N GLY A 420 6.73 8.76 -3.60
CA GLY A 420 7.26 8.84 -2.23
C GLY A 420 8.70 9.34 -2.13
N VAL A 421 9.48 9.33 -3.21
CA VAL A 421 10.87 9.85 -3.26
C VAL A 421 11.01 11.12 -4.10
N LEU A 422 9.91 11.64 -4.62
CA LEU A 422 9.86 12.84 -5.45
C LEU A 422 9.28 14.02 -4.68
N ASN A 423 9.65 15.23 -5.07
CA ASN A 423 8.89 16.40 -4.68
C ASN A 423 7.46 16.29 -5.24
N GLN A 424 6.44 16.69 -4.49
CA GLN A 424 5.03 16.62 -4.92
C GLN A 424 4.72 17.35 -6.23
N SER A 425 5.54 18.36 -6.58
CA SER A 425 5.41 19.11 -7.84
C SER A 425 6.21 18.50 -9.00
N THR A 426 7.02 17.47 -8.75
CA THR A 426 7.77 16.73 -9.77
C THR A 426 6.90 15.62 -10.36
N ARG A 427 6.25 15.92 -11.49
CA ARG A 427 5.24 15.04 -12.12
C ARG A 427 4.99 15.41 -13.58
N PHE A 428 4.46 14.48 -14.36
CA PHE A 428 3.95 14.80 -15.69
C PHE A 428 2.72 15.69 -15.60
N LEU A 429 2.67 16.75 -16.42
CA LEU A 429 1.52 17.68 -16.41
C LEU A 429 0.24 17.06 -16.96
N ARG A 430 0.38 16.07 -17.86
CA ARG A 430 -0.72 15.31 -18.46
C ARG A 430 -0.50 13.81 -18.25
N ALA A 431 -0.40 13.42 -16.99
CA ALA A 431 -0.17 12.02 -16.62
C ALA A 431 -1.30 11.09 -17.09
N THR A 432 -0.94 9.84 -17.38
CA THR A 432 -1.89 8.77 -17.70
C THR A 432 -2.11 7.92 -16.45
N PRO A 433 -3.37 7.77 -15.97
CA PRO A 433 -3.65 7.06 -14.72
C PRO A 433 -3.54 5.53 -14.86
N GLU A 434 -3.67 4.98 -16.08
CA GLU A 434 -3.45 3.57 -16.38
C GLU A 434 -1.95 3.21 -16.43
N THR A 435 -1.64 1.92 -16.23
CA THR A 435 -0.28 1.34 -16.19
C THR A 435 0.61 1.99 -15.12
N THR A 436 -0.02 2.25 -13.98
CA THR A 436 0.61 2.71 -12.73
C THR A 436 0.86 1.57 -11.73
N LEU A 437 0.61 0.32 -12.17
CA LEU A 437 0.96 -0.88 -11.44
C LEU A 437 2.45 -0.91 -11.13
N THR A 438 2.84 -1.16 -9.88
CA THR A 438 4.24 -1.32 -9.51
C THR A 438 4.74 -2.73 -9.82
N ILE A 439 6.01 -2.86 -10.19
CA ILE A 439 6.70 -4.14 -10.29
C ILE A 439 6.97 -4.66 -8.87
N PRO A 440 6.64 -5.92 -8.54
CA PRO A 440 6.41 -7.03 -9.47
C PRO A 440 4.94 -7.44 -9.65
N SER A 441 3.96 -6.56 -9.39
CA SER A 441 2.53 -6.88 -9.58
C SER A 441 2.15 -7.11 -11.05
N THR A 442 3.03 -6.80 -11.99
CA THR A 442 2.90 -7.08 -13.43
C THR A 442 3.36 -8.49 -13.83
N ALA A 443 3.92 -9.28 -12.91
CA ALA A 443 4.24 -10.69 -13.14
C ALA A 443 2.96 -11.51 -13.45
N SER A 444 3.08 -12.52 -14.31
CA SER A 444 1.90 -13.19 -14.89
C SER A 444 1.20 -14.12 -13.89
N LYS A 445 1.96 -14.85 -13.07
CA LYS A 445 1.47 -15.92 -12.20
C LYS A 445 1.21 -15.49 -10.75
N VAL A 446 1.64 -14.29 -10.36
CA VAL A 446 1.26 -13.72 -9.06
C VAL A 446 -0.19 -13.22 -9.08
N ILE A 447 -0.82 -13.13 -7.91
CA ILE A 447 -2.14 -12.51 -7.73
C ILE A 447 -1.93 -11.05 -7.37
N SER A 448 -2.35 -10.15 -8.25
CA SER A 448 -2.13 -8.71 -8.10
C SER A 448 -3.36 -8.05 -7.50
N VAL A 449 -3.16 -7.29 -6.41
CA VAL A 449 -4.25 -6.82 -5.55
C VAL A 449 -4.30 -5.29 -5.54
N GLY A 450 -5.40 -4.75 -6.07
CA GLY A 450 -5.75 -3.34 -5.93
C GLY A 450 -6.45 -3.05 -4.60
N ALA A 451 -6.67 -1.77 -4.31
CA ALA A 451 -7.40 -1.33 -3.12
C ALA A 451 -8.75 -0.70 -3.47
N TYR A 452 -9.73 -0.92 -2.60
CA TYR A 452 -10.99 -0.18 -2.63
C TYR A 452 -11.39 0.25 -1.21
N ASP A 453 -12.27 1.25 -1.14
CA ASP A 453 -12.91 1.69 0.08
C ASP A 453 -14.22 0.91 0.27
N ASP A 454 -14.27 0.06 1.29
CA ASP A 454 -15.43 -0.77 1.59
C ASP A 454 -16.58 -0.01 2.22
N THR A 455 -16.34 1.18 2.77
CA THR A 455 -17.38 2.06 3.31
C THR A 455 -18.15 2.74 2.20
N TYR A 456 -17.44 3.29 1.22
CA TYR A 456 -18.06 3.98 0.08
C TYR A 456 -18.34 3.07 -1.11
N GLN A 457 -17.86 1.81 -1.08
CA GLN A 457 -17.98 0.86 -2.18
C GLN A 457 -17.41 1.42 -3.49
N SER A 458 -16.26 2.09 -3.40
CA SER A 458 -15.56 2.74 -4.50
C SER A 458 -14.10 2.29 -4.59
N TYR A 459 -13.51 2.30 -5.79
CA TYR A 459 -12.07 2.06 -5.92
C TYR A 459 -11.27 3.11 -5.13
N ALA A 460 -10.10 2.74 -4.62
CA ALA A 460 -9.19 3.68 -3.97
C ALA A 460 -8.37 4.40 -5.04
N ASP A 461 -8.39 5.73 -5.04
CA ASP A 461 -7.75 6.53 -6.08
C ASP A 461 -6.23 6.35 -6.15
N PHE A 462 -5.56 6.18 -5.02
CA PHE A 462 -4.14 5.87 -4.99
C PHE A 462 -3.80 4.50 -5.61
N SER A 463 -4.76 3.56 -5.70
CA SER A 463 -4.48 2.20 -6.15
C SER A 463 -3.88 2.20 -7.56
N GLY A 464 -2.69 1.59 -7.69
CA GLY A 464 -2.06 1.33 -8.97
C GLY A 464 -3.01 0.52 -9.85
N ARG A 465 -3.12 0.91 -11.12
CA ARG A 465 -4.20 0.47 -12.02
C ARG A 465 -3.72 0.38 -13.47
N GLY A 466 -4.53 -0.24 -14.32
CA GLY A 466 -4.28 -0.43 -15.75
C GLY A 466 -3.65 -1.77 -16.08
N TYR A 467 -3.66 -2.12 -17.36
CA TYR A 467 -3.14 -3.40 -17.82
C TYR A 467 -1.61 -3.34 -17.99
N THR A 468 -0.97 -4.51 -18.06
CA THR A 468 0.45 -4.58 -18.36
C THR A 468 0.74 -3.92 -19.71
N ARG A 469 1.79 -3.11 -19.76
CA ARG A 469 2.12 -2.18 -20.86
C ARG A 469 1.99 -2.79 -22.26
N ARG A 470 2.55 -3.99 -22.48
CA ARG A 470 2.68 -4.60 -23.82
C ARG A 470 1.65 -5.69 -24.10
N THR A 471 1.46 -6.62 -23.16
CA THR A 471 0.61 -7.81 -23.37
C THR A 471 -0.87 -7.55 -23.09
N ASN A 472 -1.21 -6.37 -22.54
CA ASN A 472 -2.56 -6.06 -22.05
C ASN A 472 -3.14 -7.13 -21.12
N LEU A 473 -2.27 -7.81 -20.35
CA LEU A 473 -2.72 -8.71 -19.30
C LEU A 473 -3.50 -7.90 -18.27
N VAL A 474 -4.71 -8.39 -17.95
CA VAL A 474 -5.60 -7.77 -16.97
C VAL A 474 -4.94 -7.82 -15.61
N LYS A 475 -4.66 -6.63 -15.07
CA LYS A 475 -4.12 -6.38 -13.74
C LYS A 475 -4.77 -5.09 -13.18
N PRO A 476 -5.02 -4.95 -11.86
CA PRO A 476 -4.97 -6.03 -10.85
C PRO A 476 -5.85 -7.23 -11.23
N ASP A 477 -5.63 -8.38 -10.61
CA ASP A 477 -6.54 -9.52 -10.77
C ASP A 477 -7.86 -9.24 -10.04
N LEU A 478 -7.79 -8.67 -8.85
CA LEU A 478 -8.94 -8.23 -8.06
C LEU A 478 -8.53 -7.13 -7.08
N ALA A 479 -9.49 -6.50 -6.42
CA ALA A 479 -9.24 -5.56 -5.33
C ALA A 479 -9.72 -6.08 -3.97
N ALA A 480 -9.13 -5.58 -2.90
CA ALA A 480 -9.55 -5.87 -1.52
C ALA A 480 -9.61 -4.57 -0.69
N PRO A 481 -10.27 -4.57 0.49
CA PRO A 481 -10.38 -3.36 1.30
C PRO A 481 -8.99 -2.85 1.69
N GLY A 482 -8.72 -1.57 1.42
CA GLY A 482 -7.40 -0.99 1.64
C GLY A 482 -7.42 0.43 2.20
N VAL A 483 -8.55 0.91 2.69
CA VAL A 483 -8.72 2.28 3.22
C VAL A 483 -9.18 2.22 4.68
N GLY A 484 -8.39 2.83 5.56
CA GLY A 484 -8.74 2.97 6.98
C GLY A 484 -8.76 1.66 7.77
N ILE A 485 -8.07 0.61 7.31
CA ILE A 485 -8.08 -0.73 7.91
C ILE A 485 -7.40 -0.68 9.28
N ILE A 486 -8.06 -1.14 10.35
CA ILE A 486 -7.40 -1.27 11.66
C ILE A 486 -6.38 -2.43 11.61
N ALA A 487 -5.16 -2.24 12.10
CA ALA A 487 -4.14 -3.28 12.08
C ALA A 487 -3.26 -3.19 13.32
N ALA A 488 -2.61 -4.31 13.68
CA ALA A 488 -1.68 -4.33 14.80
C ALA A 488 -0.56 -3.31 14.58
N ARG A 489 -0.25 -2.56 15.62
CA ARG A 489 0.77 -1.51 15.61
C ARG A 489 2.03 -2.02 16.29
N ALA A 490 3.20 -1.74 15.70
CA ALA A 490 4.47 -2.05 16.36
C ALA A 490 4.55 -1.36 17.74
N GLY A 491 4.94 -2.12 18.76
CA GLY A 491 4.93 -1.66 20.16
C GLY A 491 3.62 -1.95 20.90
N GLY A 492 2.62 -2.54 20.25
CA GLY A 492 1.34 -2.93 20.83
C GLY A 492 0.19 -1.97 20.49
N GLY A 493 -1.04 -2.47 20.57
CA GLY A 493 -2.25 -1.77 20.18
C GLY A 493 -2.50 -1.85 18.67
N TYR A 494 -3.44 -1.02 18.20
CA TYR A 494 -3.89 -1.03 16.81
C TYR A 494 -4.07 0.37 16.27
N ASP A 495 -3.74 0.57 14.99
CA ASP A 495 -3.90 1.84 14.27
C ASP A 495 -4.59 1.62 12.91
N PRO A 496 -5.29 2.64 12.37
CA PRO A 496 -5.79 2.61 11.00
C PRO A 496 -4.66 2.74 9.98
N VAL A 497 -4.72 1.94 8.92
CA VAL A 497 -3.75 1.92 7.82
C VAL A 497 -4.45 1.96 6.46
N THR A 498 -3.83 2.62 5.48
CA THR A 498 -4.38 2.82 4.13
C THR A 498 -3.31 2.56 3.07
N GLY A 499 -3.67 1.81 2.02
CA GLY A 499 -2.75 1.43 0.95
C GLY A 499 -3.06 0.06 0.35
N THR A 500 -2.58 -0.19 -0.87
CA THR A 500 -2.64 -1.53 -1.49
C THR A 500 -1.86 -2.57 -0.68
N SER A 501 -0.85 -2.12 0.06
CA SER A 501 -0.13 -2.91 1.05
C SER A 501 -1.03 -3.59 2.09
N PHE A 502 -2.19 -2.99 2.42
CA PHE A 502 -3.12 -3.50 3.42
C PHE A 502 -4.32 -4.21 2.79
N ALA A 503 -4.58 -4.00 1.49
CA ALA A 503 -5.50 -4.81 0.70
C ALA A 503 -4.93 -6.22 0.40
N THR A 504 -3.66 -6.28 0.00
CA THR A 504 -2.91 -7.51 -0.31
C THR A 504 -3.04 -8.62 0.74
N PRO A 505 -2.84 -8.36 2.06
CA PRO A 505 -2.93 -9.40 3.08
C PRO A 505 -4.32 -10.00 3.28
N PHE A 506 -5.41 -9.30 2.90
CA PHE A 506 -6.73 -9.94 2.87
C PHE A 506 -6.76 -11.08 1.86
N VAL A 507 -6.19 -10.87 0.68
CA VAL A 507 -6.14 -11.88 -0.39
C VAL A 507 -5.14 -12.99 -0.03
N THR A 508 -4.00 -12.65 0.57
CA THR A 508 -3.03 -13.64 1.09
C THR A 508 -3.69 -14.57 2.10
N GLY A 509 -4.36 -14.01 3.11
CA GLY A 509 -5.06 -14.84 4.10
C GLY A 509 -6.20 -15.64 3.47
N SER A 510 -6.91 -15.07 2.48
CA SER A 510 -7.96 -15.79 1.75
C SER A 510 -7.43 -16.97 0.96
N ALA A 511 -6.27 -16.82 0.30
CA ALA A 511 -5.57 -17.92 -0.35
C ALA A 511 -5.21 -19.00 0.67
N ALA A 512 -4.78 -18.65 1.88
CA ALA A 512 -4.53 -19.62 2.94
C ALA A 512 -5.80 -20.38 3.38
N LEU A 513 -6.96 -19.70 3.46
CA LEU A 513 -8.24 -20.36 3.73
C LEU A 513 -8.62 -21.35 2.61
N LEU A 514 -8.45 -20.96 1.33
CA LEU A 514 -8.69 -21.86 0.20
C LEU A 514 -7.72 -23.05 0.22
N MET A 515 -6.45 -22.83 0.54
CA MET A 515 -5.46 -23.91 0.67
C MET A 515 -5.78 -24.85 1.84
N GLN A 516 -6.30 -24.36 2.95
CA GLN A 516 -6.79 -25.22 4.02
C GLN A 516 -7.91 -26.12 3.49
N TRP A 517 -8.95 -25.51 2.91
CA TRP A 517 -10.11 -26.21 2.38
C TRP A 517 -9.75 -27.28 1.35
N GLY A 518 -8.83 -26.97 0.43
CA GLY A 518 -8.44 -27.87 -0.64
C GLY A 518 -7.40 -28.90 -0.19
N ILE A 519 -6.27 -28.42 0.34
CA ILE A 519 -5.08 -29.23 0.56
C ILE A 519 -5.09 -29.88 1.93
N VAL A 520 -5.35 -29.12 2.99
CA VAL A 520 -5.29 -29.62 4.37
C VAL A 520 -6.48 -30.52 4.68
N ASP A 521 -7.69 -30.11 4.27
CA ASP A 521 -8.92 -30.87 4.47
C ASP A 521 -9.14 -31.96 3.39
N GLY A 522 -8.22 -32.08 2.43
CA GLY A 522 -8.18 -33.17 1.45
C GLY A 522 -9.23 -33.13 0.34
N ARG A 523 -9.88 -31.97 0.09
CA ARG A 523 -10.93 -31.82 -0.94
C ARG A 523 -10.36 -31.63 -2.35
N ASP A 524 -9.25 -30.91 -2.46
CA ASP A 524 -8.55 -30.62 -3.71
C ASP A 524 -7.05 -30.37 -3.44
N PRO A 525 -6.20 -31.41 -3.51
CA PRO A 525 -4.76 -31.31 -3.23
C PRO A 525 -3.97 -30.39 -4.18
N PHE A 526 -4.60 -29.94 -5.27
CA PHE A 526 -4.01 -29.11 -6.32
C PHE A 526 -4.47 -27.65 -6.26
N LEU A 527 -5.17 -27.24 -5.20
CA LEU A 527 -5.69 -25.89 -5.04
C LEU A 527 -4.58 -24.91 -4.58
N PHE A 528 -3.72 -24.52 -5.52
CA PHE A 528 -2.63 -23.53 -5.36
C PHE A 528 -2.33 -22.82 -6.68
N GLY A 529 -1.39 -21.86 -6.67
CA GLY A 529 -0.96 -21.09 -7.85
C GLY A 529 -2.11 -20.48 -8.65
N GLU A 530 -2.05 -20.62 -9.98
CA GLU A 530 -3.07 -20.15 -10.93
C GLU A 530 -4.47 -20.67 -10.64
N LYS A 531 -4.60 -21.86 -10.03
CA LYS A 531 -5.91 -22.42 -9.70
C LYS A 531 -6.61 -21.58 -8.63
N ILE A 532 -5.89 -21.20 -7.57
CA ILE A 532 -6.44 -20.29 -6.55
C ILE A 532 -6.75 -18.92 -7.14
N LYS A 533 -5.86 -18.38 -7.99
CA LYS A 533 -6.13 -17.13 -8.71
C LYS A 533 -7.46 -17.21 -9.48
N ALA A 534 -7.66 -18.28 -10.25
CA ALA A 534 -8.89 -18.46 -11.04
C ALA A 534 -10.16 -18.51 -10.18
N TYR A 535 -10.10 -19.17 -9.02
CA TYR A 535 -11.22 -19.22 -8.08
C TYR A 535 -11.52 -17.87 -7.44
N LEU A 536 -10.49 -17.13 -7.05
CA LEU A 536 -10.64 -15.78 -6.50
C LEU A 536 -11.20 -14.80 -7.54
N ILE A 537 -10.74 -14.89 -8.80
CA ILE A 537 -11.29 -14.13 -9.93
C ILE A 537 -12.77 -14.46 -10.14
N ARG A 538 -13.13 -15.75 -10.17
CA ARG A 538 -14.52 -16.19 -10.37
C ARG A 538 -15.44 -15.73 -9.24
N GLY A 539 -14.95 -15.74 -8.00
CA GLY A 539 -15.71 -15.34 -6.82
C GLY A 539 -15.75 -13.83 -6.58
N ALA A 540 -15.02 -13.03 -7.36
CA ALA A 540 -14.96 -11.59 -7.18
C ALA A 540 -16.34 -10.94 -7.42
N ARG A 541 -16.73 -10.02 -6.52
CA ARG A 541 -17.99 -9.27 -6.60
C ARG A 541 -17.80 -7.96 -7.33
N LYS A 542 -18.88 -7.47 -7.93
CA LYS A 542 -18.90 -6.18 -8.64
C LYS A 542 -19.26 -5.07 -7.66
N LEU A 543 -18.59 -3.92 -7.76
CA LEU A 543 -18.98 -2.73 -7.01
C LEU A 543 -20.17 -2.03 -7.68
N PRO A 544 -21.08 -1.43 -6.90
CA PRO A 544 -22.18 -0.63 -7.45
C PRO A 544 -21.67 0.50 -8.35
N GLY A 545 -22.40 0.78 -9.43
CA GLY A 545 -22.03 1.86 -10.38
C GLY A 545 -20.98 1.47 -11.43
N ILE A 546 -20.28 0.35 -11.26
CA ILE A 546 -19.31 -0.15 -12.25
C ILE A 546 -19.95 -1.25 -13.10
N THR A 547 -20.01 -1.03 -14.41
CA THR A 547 -20.77 -1.88 -15.34
C THR A 547 -19.91 -2.80 -16.20
N ARG A 548 -18.59 -2.58 -16.25
CA ARG A 548 -17.66 -3.33 -17.10
C ARG A 548 -16.60 -4.03 -16.27
N TYR A 549 -16.42 -5.32 -16.56
CA TYR A 549 -15.41 -6.17 -15.96
C TYR A 549 -14.87 -7.15 -17.02
N PRO A 550 -13.58 -7.52 -16.97
CA PRO A 550 -12.58 -6.88 -16.11
C PRO A 550 -12.35 -5.41 -16.48
N ASN A 551 -11.80 -4.62 -15.56
CA ASN A 551 -11.44 -3.22 -15.79
C ASN A 551 -10.06 -2.87 -15.19
N PRO A 552 -9.45 -1.75 -15.63
CA PRO A 552 -8.17 -1.25 -15.14
C PRO A 552 -8.07 -1.04 -13.62
N GLU A 553 -9.15 -0.67 -12.94
CA GLU A 553 -9.10 -0.25 -11.53
C GLU A 553 -9.22 -1.42 -10.55
N LEU A 554 -10.12 -2.36 -10.83
CA LEU A 554 -10.54 -3.42 -9.91
C LEU A 554 -10.29 -4.82 -10.47
N GLY A 555 -9.74 -4.95 -11.67
CA GLY A 555 -9.57 -6.25 -12.30
C GLY A 555 -10.92 -6.90 -12.53
N TYR A 556 -11.08 -8.11 -12.00
CA TYR A 556 -12.31 -8.88 -12.10
C TYR A 556 -13.37 -8.55 -11.04
N GLY A 557 -13.04 -7.72 -10.04
CA GLY A 557 -13.96 -7.33 -8.98
C GLY A 557 -13.28 -7.19 -7.62
N VAL A 558 -14.08 -7.12 -6.57
CA VAL A 558 -13.61 -7.10 -5.18
C VAL A 558 -13.68 -8.49 -4.55
N LEU A 559 -12.72 -8.80 -3.69
CA LEU A 559 -12.57 -10.07 -3.00
C LEU A 559 -13.88 -10.52 -2.33
N CYS A 560 -14.27 -11.78 -2.53
CA CYS A 560 -15.29 -12.45 -1.73
C CYS A 560 -14.92 -13.92 -1.56
N VAL A 561 -14.43 -14.30 -0.37
CA VAL A 561 -13.88 -15.63 -0.12
C VAL A 561 -14.94 -16.74 -0.23
N SER A 562 -16.16 -16.50 0.28
CA SER A 562 -17.25 -17.48 0.21
C SER A 562 -17.57 -17.88 -1.23
N ASP A 563 -17.62 -16.91 -2.13
CA ASP A 563 -18.01 -17.10 -3.53
C ASP A 563 -16.83 -17.67 -4.34
N SER A 564 -15.62 -17.62 -3.77
CA SER A 564 -14.39 -18.19 -4.35
C SER A 564 -14.18 -19.66 -3.98
N LEU A 565 -14.93 -20.21 -3.02
CA LEU A 565 -14.77 -21.62 -2.65
C LEU A 565 -15.23 -22.55 -3.81
N PRO A 566 -14.52 -23.67 -4.07
CA PRO A 566 -14.91 -24.65 -5.08
C PRO A 566 -16.07 -25.56 -4.65
N VAL A 567 -17.19 -24.96 -4.23
CA VAL A 567 -18.37 -25.67 -3.68
C VAL A 567 -19.48 -25.91 -4.70
#